data_AF-A0A0D6PCK8-F1
#
_entry.id   AF-A0A0D6PCK8-F1
#
_cell.length_a   1.000
_cell.length_b   1.000
_cell.length_c   1.000
_cell.angle_alpha   90.00
_cell.angle_beta   90.00
_cell.angle_gamma   90.00
#
_symmetry.space_group_name_H-M   'P 1'
#
loop_
_entity.id
_entity.type
_entity.pdbx_description
1 polymer ?
#
loop_
_entity_poly.entity_id
_entity_poly.type
_entity_poly.pdbx_seq_one_letter_code
_entity_poly.pdbx_strand_id
1 'polypeptide(L)'
;MTDDTLLEKAKHCLGGSLLNPLSDIALERFSARNFERLAALIHRYSGIKMPQGKRTMLAGRLRSRLVALELDSLDDYCGYIFENRGIANELVHLINAVSTNKTDFFREPVHFDFLRETFLPALVLAGRRAVKIWSAAASIGAEAYTIAMVLEDFRRKNHGPDYSILGTDISTEALEIAVAGQFSKAMIDPVPPEMRSRYILQSRDQTLAMARIIPQLRAKVAWARLNLMESRYPVDRDMDCIFCRNILIYFDKSTQNNVLKRLCDHLRPGGYLILGHSESGAGAELPLVSVRSTIFRRL
;
A
#
# COMPACT_ATOMS: atom_id res chain seq x y z
N MET A 1 -34.49 -44.91 -16.74
CA MET A 1 -34.99 -43.54 -16.93
C MET A 1 -34.85 -42.80 -15.59
N THR A 2 -33.72 -42.85 -14.88
CA THR A 2 -32.39 -42.24 -15.13
C THR A 2 -32.43 -40.74 -15.39
N ASP A 3 -32.22 -40.04 -14.29
CA ASP A 3 -32.12 -38.60 -14.02
C ASP A 3 -30.80 -37.98 -14.54
N ASP A 4 -30.33 -38.46 -15.70
CA ASP A 4 -29.00 -38.14 -16.26
C ASP A 4 -29.04 -37.07 -17.37
N THR A 5 -30.23 -36.58 -17.75
CA THR A 5 -30.40 -35.68 -18.91
C THR A 5 -30.46 -34.20 -18.58
N LEU A 6 -30.40 -33.82 -17.30
CA LEU A 6 -30.33 -32.40 -16.88
C LEU A 6 -28.90 -31.93 -16.58
N LEU A 7 -27.96 -32.83 -16.31
CA LEU A 7 -26.56 -32.47 -16.04
C LEU A 7 -25.73 -32.26 -17.32
N GLU A 8 -26.14 -32.82 -18.46
CA GLU A 8 -25.45 -32.65 -19.75
C GLU A 8 -25.74 -31.30 -20.44
N LYS A 9 -26.89 -30.66 -20.16
CA LYS A 9 -27.24 -29.37 -20.80
C LYS A 9 -26.60 -28.15 -20.14
N ALA A 10 -25.95 -28.29 -18.99
CA ALA A 10 -25.22 -27.20 -18.33
C ALA A 10 -23.76 -27.05 -18.81
N LYS A 11 -23.24 -27.97 -19.63
CA LYS A 11 -21.85 -27.96 -20.10
C LYS A 11 -21.59 -27.15 -21.39
N HIS A 12 -22.61 -26.55 -22.01
CA HIS A 12 -22.47 -25.97 -23.36
C HIS A 12 -22.49 -24.43 -23.44
N CYS A 13 -22.51 -23.69 -22.32
CA CYS A 13 -22.60 -22.22 -22.36
C CYS A 13 -21.61 -21.50 -21.43
N LEU A 14 -20.34 -21.89 -21.39
CA LEU A 14 -19.24 -21.00 -20.94
C LEU A 14 -17.99 -21.33 -21.75
N GLY A 15 -17.59 -20.38 -22.60
CA GLY A 15 -16.46 -20.48 -23.53
C GLY A 15 -15.16 -20.82 -22.82
N GLY A 16 -14.42 -21.76 -23.42
CA GLY A 16 -13.16 -22.24 -22.92
C GLY A 16 -12.04 -21.20 -22.96
N SER A 17 -11.22 -21.23 -21.92
CA SER A 17 -9.77 -21.22 -22.07
C SER A 17 -9.22 -22.28 -21.11
N LEU A 18 -8.45 -23.22 -21.64
CA LEU A 18 -7.81 -24.30 -20.90
C LEU A 18 -6.89 -23.71 -19.82
N LEU A 19 -7.35 -23.73 -18.56
CA LEU A 19 -6.48 -23.51 -17.40
C LEU A 19 -5.52 -24.70 -17.35
N ASN A 20 -4.25 -24.47 -17.69
CA ASN A 20 -3.21 -25.44 -17.44
C ASN A 20 -3.00 -25.50 -15.91
N PRO A 21 -3.30 -26.61 -15.21
CA PRO A 21 -3.01 -26.69 -13.80
C PRO A 21 -1.51 -26.92 -13.68
N LEU A 22 -0.72 -25.85 -13.47
CA LEU A 22 0.67 -25.99 -13.04
C LEU A 22 0.67 -26.93 -11.84
N SER A 23 1.16 -28.16 -12.02
CA SER A 23 1.19 -29.21 -10.99
C SER A 23 2.02 -28.75 -9.79
N ASP A 24 1.79 -29.35 -8.61
CA ASP A 24 2.62 -29.09 -7.41
C ASP A 24 4.14 -29.30 -7.68
N ILE A 25 4.48 -30.08 -8.70
CA ILE A 25 5.85 -30.34 -9.19
C ILE A 25 6.53 -29.06 -9.71
N ALA A 26 5.80 -28.09 -10.27
CA ALA A 26 6.36 -26.82 -10.72
C ALA A 26 6.84 -25.95 -9.54
N LEU A 27 6.24 -26.10 -8.35
CA LEU A 27 6.68 -25.48 -7.10
C LEU A 27 7.83 -26.25 -6.44
N GLU A 28 7.98 -27.55 -6.73
CA GLU A 28 9.08 -28.37 -6.20
C GLU A 28 10.46 -27.96 -6.75
N ARG A 29 10.52 -27.47 -8.00
CA ARG A 29 11.77 -26.99 -8.63
C ARG A 29 12.03 -25.51 -8.34
N PHE A 30 12.33 -25.23 -7.07
CA PHE A 30 12.83 -23.92 -6.64
C PHE A 30 14.09 -24.08 -5.79
N SER A 31 15.26 -24.25 -6.39
CA SER A 31 16.50 -24.54 -5.67
C SER A 31 16.83 -23.54 -4.56
N ALA A 32 17.49 -23.99 -3.49
CA ALA A 32 17.90 -23.11 -2.37
C ALA A 32 18.79 -21.96 -2.85
N ARG A 33 19.70 -22.22 -3.79
CA ARG A 33 20.55 -21.22 -4.43
C ARG A 33 19.74 -20.13 -5.14
N ASN A 34 18.74 -20.50 -5.93
CA ASN A 34 17.90 -19.54 -6.64
C ASN A 34 16.97 -18.77 -5.69
N PHE A 35 16.48 -19.43 -4.64
CA PHE A 35 15.77 -18.74 -3.55
C PHE A 35 16.64 -17.67 -2.90
N GLU A 36 17.88 -17.97 -2.55
CA GLU A 36 18.81 -17.00 -1.95
C GLU A 36 19.10 -15.83 -2.89
N ARG A 37 19.28 -16.09 -4.20
CA ARG A 37 19.47 -15.04 -5.21
C ARG A 37 18.26 -14.10 -5.29
N LEU A 38 17.04 -14.64 -5.34
CA LEU A 38 15.82 -13.83 -5.33
C LEU A 38 15.64 -13.07 -4.02
N ALA A 39 15.86 -13.73 -2.87
CA ALA A 39 15.79 -13.11 -1.56
C ALA A 39 16.76 -11.92 -1.45
N ALA A 40 17.99 -12.07 -1.94
CA ALA A 40 18.99 -11.01 -1.97
C ALA A 40 18.59 -9.86 -2.92
N LEU A 41 18.02 -10.17 -4.09
CA LEU A 41 17.51 -9.15 -5.03
C LEU A 41 16.36 -8.35 -4.40
N ILE A 42 15.37 -9.04 -3.83
CA ILE A 42 14.22 -8.42 -3.16
C ILE A 42 14.71 -7.53 -2.02
N HIS A 43 15.57 -8.05 -1.14
CA HIS A 43 16.09 -7.29 -0.01
C HIS A 43 16.88 -6.06 -0.46
N ARG A 44 17.78 -6.20 -1.44
CA ARG A 44 18.56 -5.07 -1.95
C ARG A 44 17.68 -4.01 -2.60
N TYR A 45 16.63 -4.41 -3.30
CA TYR A 45 15.77 -3.46 -4.00
C TYR A 45 14.76 -2.79 -3.06
N SER A 46 14.00 -3.55 -2.28
CA SER A 46 12.87 -3.04 -1.50
C SER A 46 13.07 -3.06 0.02
N GLY A 47 14.18 -3.60 0.51
CA GLY A 47 14.42 -3.79 1.95
C GLY A 47 13.66 -4.96 2.56
N ILE A 48 12.79 -5.64 1.81
CA ILE A 48 11.97 -6.75 2.34
C ILE A 48 12.84 -7.98 2.59
N LYS A 49 12.82 -8.47 3.82
CA LYS A 49 13.53 -9.71 4.21
C LYS A 49 12.74 -10.96 3.84
N MET A 50 13.42 -11.86 3.13
CA MET A 50 12.94 -13.20 2.76
C MET A 50 13.81 -14.28 3.43
N PRO A 51 13.62 -14.55 4.74
CA PRO A 51 14.31 -15.65 5.40
C PRO A 51 13.84 -17.00 4.82
N GLN A 52 14.63 -18.06 5.04
CA GLN A 52 14.39 -19.39 4.46
C GLN A 52 12.99 -19.95 4.73
N GLY A 53 12.41 -19.67 5.91
CA GLY A 53 11.04 -20.05 6.24
C GLY A 53 9.95 -19.43 5.36
N LYS A 54 10.27 -18.40 4.55
CA LYS A 54 9.35 -17.78 3.58
C LYS A 54 9.48 -18.34 2.15
N ARG A 55 10.29 -19.38 1.91
CA ARG A 55 10.48 -19.97 0.57
C ARG A 55 9.17 -20.41 -0.07
N THR A 56 8.32 -21.14 0.67
CA THR A 56 7.01 -21.60 0.17
C THR A 56 6.07 -20.43 -0.13
N MET A 57 6.06 -19.39 0.71
CA MET A 57 5.26 -18.17 0.48
C MET A 57 5.70 -17.47 -0.81
N LEU A 58 7.02 -17.30 -1.01
CA LEU A 58 7.57 -16.70 -2.21
C LEU A 58 7.20 -17.53 -3.45
N ALA A 59 7.33 -18.85 -3.37
CA ALA A 59 6.98 -19.75 -4.46
C ALA A 59 5.49 -19.62 -4.85
N GLY A 60 4.58 -19.64 -3.87
CA GLY A 60 3.15 -19.47 -4.11
C GLY A 60 2.80 -18.13 -4.75
N ARG A 61 3.44 -17.03 -4.31
CA ARG A 61 3.21 -15.68 -4.85
C ARG A 61 3.73 -15.50 -6.28
N LEU A 62 4.76 -16.24 -6.67
CA LEU A 62 5.33 -16.18 -8.02
C LEU A 62 4.65 -17.10 -9.03
N ARG A 63 3.68 -17.94 -8.60
CA ARG A 63 2.96 -18.85 -9.49
C ARG A 63 2.27 -18.14 -10.65
N SER A 64 1.63 -16.99 -10.39
CA SER A 64 0.98 -16.20 -11.44
C SER A 64 1.98 -15.66 -12.47
N ARG A 65 3.24 -15.41 -12.05
CA ARG A 65 4.32 -14.98 -12.95
C ARG A 65 4.80 -16.11 -13.84
N LEU A 66 4.90 -17.33 -13.32
CA LEU A 66 5.22 -18.51 -14.15
C LEU A 66 4.21 -18.69 -15.28
N VAL A 67 2.91 -18.59 -14.96
CA VAL A 67 1.84 -18.66 -15.97
C VAL A 67 1.97 -17.53 -16.99
N ALA A 68 2.16 -16.29 -16.53
CA ALA A 68 2.22 -15.12 -17.40
C ALA A 68 3.44 -15.12 -18.35
N LEU A 69 4.52 -15.82 -17.98
CA LEU A 69 5.75 -15.92 -18.75
C LEU A 69 5.90 -17.26 -19.47
N GLU A 70 4.91 -18.16 -19.35
CA GLU A 70 4.94 -19.50 -19.91
C GLU A 70 6.18 -20.31 -19.47
N LEU A 71 6.53 -20.21 -18.18
CA LEU A 71 7.67 -20.90 -17.57
C LEU A 71 7.22 -22.09 -16.72
N ASP A 72 7.97 -23.18 -16.80
CA ASP A 72 7.63 -24.45 -16.15
C ASP A 72 8.05 -24.50 -14.67
N SER A 73 9.03 -23.69 -14.25
CA SER A 73 9.52 -23.70 -12.86
C SER A 73 10.09 -22.36 -12.37
N LEU A 74 10.24 -22.25 -11.04
CA LEU A 74 10.88 -21.08 -10.42
C LEU A 74 12.38 -21.02 -10.69
N ASP A 75 13.03 -22.15 -10.94
CA ASP A 75 14.40 -22.16 -11.40
C ASP A 75 14.52 -21.57 -12.82
N ASP A 76 13.57 -21.85 -13.72
CA ASP A 76 13.50 -21.23 -15.06
C ASP A 76 13.24 -19.72 -14.97
N TYR A 77 12.36 -19.31 -14.05
CA TYR A 77 12.14 -17.89 -13.73
C TYR A 77 13.43 -17.20 -13.26
N CYS A 78 14.23 -17.87 -12.44
CA CYS A 78 15.52 -17.33 -12.01
C CYS A 78 16.52 -17.25 -13.16
N GLY A 79 16.57 -18.24 -14.05
CA GLY A 79 17.36 -18.18 -15.28
C GLY A 79 16.96 -16.99 -16.14
N TYR A 80 15.66 -16.80 -16.37
CA TYR A 80 15.14 -15.66 -17.12
C TYR A 80 15.53 -14.31 -16.49
N ILE A 81 15.31 -14.14 -15.18
CA ILE A 81 15.65 -12.89 -14.48
C ILE A 81 17.15 -12.62 -14.53
N PHE A 82 17.98 -13.57 -14.10
CA PHE A 82 19.37 -13.28 -13.81
C PHE A 82 20.32 -13.46 -15.00
N GLU A 83 19.96 -14.28 -15.98
CA GLU A 83 20.85 -14.63 -17.10
C GLU A 83 20.38 -13.99 -18.42
N ASN A 84 19.07 -13.85 -18.63
CA ASN A 84 18.51 -13.34 -19.90
C ASN A 84 18.15 -11.85 -19.86
N ARG A 85 18.79 -11.06 -19.00
CA ARG A 85 18.51 -9.62 -18.78
C ARG A 85 17.04 -9.32 -18.43
N GLY A 86 16.30 -10.31 -17.93
CA GLY A 86 14.88 -10.17 -17.58
C GLY A 86 14.61 -9.25 -16.38
N ILE A 87 15.63 -8.89 -15.60
CA ILE A 87 15.48 -8.01 -14.42
C ILE A 87 14.71 -6.73 -14.75
N ALA A 88 15.04 -6.04 -15.85
CA ALA A 88 14.41 -4.75 -16.16
C ALA A 88 12.89 -4.87 -16.34
N ASN A 89 12.42 -5.99 -16.89
CA ASN A 89 11.01 -6.23 -17.18
C ASN A 89 10.27 -6.82 -15.96
N GLU A 90 10.91 -7.73 -15.21
CA GLU A 90 10.24 -8.46 -14.14
C GLU A 90 10.39 -7.86 -12.75
N LEU A 91 11.31 -6.93 -12.53
CA LEU A 91 11.57 -6.43 -11.18
C LEU A 91 10.31 -5.80 -10.55
N VAL A 92 9.52 -5.05 -11.30
CA VAL A 92 8.26 -4.48 -10.79
C VAL A 92 7.27 -5.58 -10.41
N HIS A 93 7.09 -6.59 -11.26
CA HIS A 93 6.19 -7.71 -11.01
C HIS A 93 6.63 -8.58 -9.83
N LEU A 94 7.93 -8.86 -9.73
CA LEU A 94 8.52 -9.55 -8.58
C LEU A 94 8.19 -8.80 -7.29
N ILE A 95 8.40 -7.48 -7.27
CA ILE A 95 8.15 -6.65 -6.09
C ILE A 95 6.65 -6.56 -5.76
N ASN A 96 5.77 -6.47 -6.75
CA ASN A 96 4.32 -6.54 -6.52
C ASN A 96 3.94 -7.86 -5.83
N ALA A 97 4.40 -8.99 -6.37
CA ALA A 97 4.09 -10.31 -5.84
C ALA A 97 4.56 -10.47 -4.37
N VAL A 98 5.69 -9.87 -4.01
CA VAL A 98 6.26 -10.02 -2.66
C VAL A 98 5.86 -8.93 -1.67
N SER A 99 5.30 -7.81 -2.14
CA SER A 99 4.76 -6.76 -1.28
C SER A 99 3.63 -7.32 -0.40
N THR A 100 3.51 -6.81 0.82
CA THR A 100 2.42 -7.19 1.74
C THR A 100 1.55 -5.97 1.99
N ASN A 101 0.40 -5.92 1.31
CA ASN A 101 -0.41 -4.73 1.18
C ASN A 101 -1.59 -4.70 2.16
N LYS A 102 -1.46 -5.34 3.35
CA LYS A 102 -2.56 -5.38 4.33
C LYS A 102 -2.77 -4.00 4.95
N THR A 103 -3.90 -3.40 4.62
CA THR A 103 -4.37 -2.12 5.14
C THR A 103 -5.88 -2.15 5.27
N ASP A 104 -6.42 -1.32 6.15
CA ASP A 104 -7.85 -1.21 6.42
C ASP A 104 -8.21 0.27 6.60
N PHE A 105 -9.42 0.66 6.20
CA PHE A 105 -9.93 2.00 6.48
C PHE A 105 -9.97 2.23 7.99
N PHE A 106 -9.59 3.43 8.44
CA PHE A 106 -9.54 3.80 9.86
C PHE A 106 -8.66 2.88 10.74
N ARG A 107 -7.66 2.21 10.15
CA ARG A 107 -6.64 1.47 10.92
C ARG A 107 -5.92 2.41 11.91
N GLU A 108 -5.83 2.01 13.17
CA GLU A 108 -5.29 2.79 14.30
C GLU A 108 -5.95 4.18 14.42
N PRO A 109 -7.24 4.23 14.82
CA PRO A 109 -8.08 5.42 14.72
C PRO A 109 -7.55 6.64 15.49
N VAL A 110 -6.75 6.41 16.54
CA VAL A 110 -6.11 7.45 17.37
C VAL A 110 -5.29 8.45 16.56
N HIS A 111 -4.73 8.06 15.41
CA HIS A 111 -4.01 8.99 14.53
C HIS A 111 -4.96 9.97 13.83
N PHE A 112 -6.15 9.51 13.45
CA PHE A 112 -7.17 10.35 12.83
C PHE A 112 -7.90 11.21 13.87
N ASP A 113 -8.01 10.75 15.12
CA ASP A 113 -8.45 11.56 16.25
C ASP A 113 -7.48 12.73 16.47
N PHE A 114 -6.17 12.46 16.47
CA PHE A 114 -5.15 13.51 16.52
C PHE A 114 -5.27 14.52 15.38
N LEU A 115 -5.54 14.05 14.14
CA LEU A 115 -5.77 14.98 13.02
C LEU A 115 -6.94 15.94 13.31
N ARG A 116 -8.06 15.41 13.79
CA ARG A 116 -9.30 16.16 14.04
C ARG A 116 -9.21 17.10 15.24
N GLU A 117 -8.61 16.63 16.32
CA GLU A 117 -8.68 17.29 17.63
C GLU A 117 -7.50 18.21 17.91
N THR A 118 -6.37 18.02 17.22
CA THR A 118 -5.14 18.76 17.53
C THR A 118 -4.53 19.38 16.29
N PHE A 119 -4.23 18.58 15.26
CA PHE A 119 -3.51 19.07 14.09
C PHE A 119 -4.30 20.11 13.30
N LEU A 120 -5.53 19.80 12.88
CA LEU A 120 -6.33 20.70 12.04
C LEU A 120 -6.76 21.99 12.77
N PRO A 121 -7.24 21.94 14.04
CA PRO A 121 -7.52 23.16 14.79
C PRO A 121 -6.30 24.07 14.92
N ALA A 122 -5.11 23.51 15.17
CA ALA A 122 -3.89 24.31 15.27
C ALA A 122 -3.52 25.00 13.95
N LEU A 123 -3.76 24.36 12.81
CA LEU A 123 -3.53 24.97 11.49
C LEU A 123 -4.50 26.11 11.20
N VAL A 124 -5.77 25.98 11.60
CA VAL A 124 -6.76 27.07 11.49
C VAL A 124 -6.36 28.26 12.33
N LEU A 125 -5.97 28.04 13.59
CA LEU A 125 -5.49 29.10 14.49
C LEU A 125 -4.24 29.81 13.94
N ALA A 126 -3.37 29.06 13.26
CA ALA A 126 -2.20 29.60 12.59
C ALA A 126 -2.51 30.31 11.24
N GLY A 127 -3.78 30.43 10.86
CA GLY A 127 -4.20 31.09 9.62
C GLY A 127 -3.78 30.35 8.34
N ARG A 128 -3.47 29.06 8.43
CA ARG A 128 -3.08 28.26 7.25
C ARG A 128 -4.27 28.10 6.33
N ARG A 129 -4.06 28.34 5.04
CA ARG A 129 -5.08 28.20 4.00
C ARG A 129 -5.06 26.85 3.28
N ALA A 130 -3.93 26.15 3.33
CA ALA A 130 -3.74 24.86 2.68
C ALA A 130 -2.86 23.92 3.52
N VAL A 131 -3.08 22.61 3.35
CA VAL A 131 -2.34 21.53 4.03
C VAL A 131 -1.81 20.53 3.02
N LYS A 132 -0.53 20.15 3.16
CA LYS A 132 0.10 19.07 2.39
C LYS A 132 0.31 17.84 3.28
N ILE A 133 -0.31 16.72 2.90
CA ILE A 133 -0.15 15.44 3.60
C ILE A 133 0.52 14.43 2.67
N TRP A 134 1.38 13.58 3.22
CA TRP A 134 1.95 12.46 2.49
C TRP A 134 1.69 11.15 3.23
N SER A 135 0.98 10.22 2.60
CA SER A 135 0.91 8.81 3.01
C SER A 135 2.00 8.02 2.28
N ALA A 136 3.09 7.74 3.00
CA ALA A 136 4.24 6.99 2.53
C ALA A 136 4.03 5.50 2.84
N ALA A 137 4.09 4.65 1.81
CA ALA A 137 3.59 3.27 1.80
C ALA A 137 2.05 3.18 1.90
N ALA A 138 1.38 3.89 0.99
CA ALA A 138 -0.08 4.05 0.99
C ALA A 138 -0.86 2.77 0.63
N SER A 139 -0.19 1.72 0.14
CA SER A 139 -0.80 0.47 -0.29
C SER A 139 -1.93 0.73 -1.30
N ILE A 140 -3.06 0.03 -1.16
CA ILE A 140 -4.27 0.19 -1.97
C ILE A 140 -5.04 1.49 -1.70
N GLY A 141 -4.48 2.40 -0.90
CA GLY A 141 -5.00 3.75 -0.69
C GLY A 141 -5.99 3.95 0.44
N ALA A 142 -6.33 2.91 1.21
CA ALA A 142 -7.27 3.01 2.34
C ALA A 142 -6.86 4.08 3.38
N GLU A 143 -5.56 4.20 3.68
CA GLU A 143 -5.04 5.23 4.59
C GLU A 143 -5.25 6.64 4.02
N ALA A 144 -4.75 6.91 2.80
CA ALA A 144 -4.88 8.22 2.18
C ALA A 144 -6.35 8.64 2.01
N TYR A 145 -7.25 7.70 1.67
CA TYR A 145 -8.69 8.00 1.62
C TYR A 145 -9.31 8.23 2.99
N THR A 146 -8.85 7.53 4.04
CA THR A 146 -9.27 7.82 5.42
C THR A 146 -8.85 9.25 5.81
N ILE A 147 -7.60 9.63 5.52
CA ILE A 147 -7.10 10.99 5.73
C ILE A 147 -7.97 11.99 4.96
N ALA A 148 -8.26 11.73 3.68
CA ALA A 148 -9.08 12.61 2.85
C ALA A 148 -10.49 12.81 3.43
N MET A 149 -11.15 11.74 3.89
CA MET A 149 -12.46 11.83 4.54
C MET A 149 -12.42 12.68 5.82
N VAL A 150 -11.38 12.50 6.63
CA VAL A 150 -11.20 13.26 7.88
C VAL A 150 -10.97 14.75 7.60
N LEU A 151 -10.08 15.07 6.65
CA LEU A 151 -9.80 16.45 6.24
C LEU A 151 -11.05 17.12 5.65
N GLU A 152 -11.77 16.43 4.77
CA GLU A 152 -12.98 16.97 4.14
C GLU A 152 -14.10 17.20 5.15
N ASP A 153 -14.32 16.27 6.07
CA ASP A 153 -15.33 16.41 7.12
C ASP A 153 -15.01 17.60 8.04
N PHE A 154 -13.73 17.77 8.41
CA PHE A 154 -13.30 18.94 9.18
C PHE A 154 -13.46 20.24 8.39
N ARG A 155 -13.03 20.27 7.11
CA ARG A 155 -13.12 21.44 6.22
C ARG A 155 -14.56 21.92 6.08
N ARG A 156 -15.50 20.99 5.89
CA ARG A 156 -16.93 21.27 5.75
C ARG A 156 -17.57 21.80 7.03
N LYS A 157 -17.17 21.28 8.20
CA LYS A 157 -17.75 21.67 9.50
C LYS A 157 -17.18 22.97 10.05
N ASN A 158 -15.89 23.22 9.83
CA ASN A 158 -15.15 24.29 10.52
C ASN A 158 -14.56 25.35 9.59
N HIS A 159 -14.92 25.35 8.29
CA HIS A 159 -14.29 26.19 7.27
C HIS A 159 -12.76 26.06 7.27
N GLY A 160 -12.27 24.83 7.47
CA GLY A 160 -10.85 24.52 7.56
C GLY A 160 -10.06 24.80 6.26
N PRO A 161 -8.72 24.66 6.31
CA PRO A 161 -7.88 24.86 5.14
C PRO A 161 -8.23 23.88 4.01
N ASP A 162 -7.89 24.27 2.78
CA ASP A 162 -7.86 23.32 1.67
C ASP A 162 -6.74 22.28 1.89
N TYR A 163 -6.76 21.17 1.16
CA TYR A 163 -5.75 20.13 1.31
C TYR A 163 -5.39 19.44 0.01
N SER A 164 -4.21 18.83 0.05
CA SER A 164 -3.69 17.90 -0.95
C SER A 164 -3.01 16.74 -0.24
N ILE A 165 -3.20 15.53 -0.76
CA ILE A 165 -2.60 14.31 -0.24
C ILE A 165 -1.77 13.69 -1.36
N LEU A 166 -0.53 13.32 -1.06
CA LEU A 166 0.26 12.42 -1.88
C LEU A 166 0.22 11.03 -1.25
N GLY A 167 -0.22 10.02 -2.01
CA GLY A 167 -0.08 8.61 -1.65
C GLY A 167 1.04 7.98 -2.48
N THR A 168 2.05 7.41 -1.83
CA THR A 168 3.12 6.72 -2.55
C THR A 168 3.28 5.27 -2.11
N ASP A 169 3.52 4.38 -3.05
CA ASP A 169 3.83 2.98 -2.77
C ASP A 169 4.84 2.40 -3.77
N ILE A 170 5.49 1.30 -3.40
CA ILE A 170 6.41 0.57 -4.28
C ILE A 170 5.64 -0.35 -5.23
N SER A 171 4.45 -0.82 -4.80
CA SER A 171 3.60 -1.74 -5.54
C SER A 171 2.73 -1.01 -6.56
N THR A 172 2.92 -1.29 -7.85
CA THR A 172 2.10 -0.68 -8.90
C THR A 172 0.67 -1.21 -8.90
N GLU A 173 0.48 -2.50 -8.62
CA GLU A 173 -0.84 -3.13 -8.49
C GLU A 173 -1.65 -2.51 -7.34
N ALA A 174 -1.00 -2.21 -6.21
CA ALA A 174 -1.67 -1.52 -5.11
C ALA A 174 -2.08 -0.08 -5.51
N LEU A 175 -1.20 0.64 -6.20
CA LEU A 175 -1.48 1.98 -6.70
C LEU A 175 -2.61 2.00 -7.73
N GLU A 176 -2.73 0.99 -8.60
CA GLU A 176 -3.84 0.88 -9.54
C GLU A 176 -5.19 0.78 -8.83
N ILE A 177 -5.28 -0.02 -7.76
CA ILE A 177 -6.46 -0.11 -6.90
C ILE A 177 -6.74 1.25 -6.23
N ALA A 178 -5.69 1.90 -5.73
CA ALA A 178 -5.79 3.20 -5.07
C ALA A 178 -6.34 4.28 -6.02
N VAL A 179 -5.82 4.35 -7.25
CA VAL A 179 -6.28 5.27 -8.31
C VAL A 179 -7.72 4.98 -8.71
N ALA A 180 -8.09 3.71 -8.87
CA ALA A 180 -9.47 3.32 -9.16
C ALA A 180 -10.43 3.76 -8.04
N GLY A 181 -9.96 3.66 -6.79
CA GLY A 181 -10.70 3.98 -5.57
C GLY A 181 -11.89 3.06 -5.35
N GLN A 182 -11.80 1.81 -5.83
CA GLN A 182 -12.85 0.80 -5.77
C GLN A 182 -12.48 -0.26 -4.74
N PHE A 183 -13.41 -0.56 -3.84
CA PHE A 183 -13.18 -1.43 -2.70
C PHE A 183 -14.39 -2.34 -2.48
N SER A 184 -14.15 -3.53 -1.93
CA SER A 184 -15.25 -4.39 -1.51
C SER A 184 -16.00 -3.75 -0.34
N LYS A 185 -17.29 -4.08 -0.19
CA LYS A 185 -18.11 -3.61 0.93
C LYS A 185 -17.47 -3.95 2.28
N ALA A 186 -16.94 -5.17 2.42
CA ALA A 186 -16.25 -5.60 3.65
C ALA A 186 -15.06 -4.71 4.02
N MET A 187 -14.32 -4.18 3.04
CA MET A 187 -13.21 -3.25 3.31
C MET A 187 -13.70 -1.87 3.75
N ILE A 188 -14.89 -1.46 3.29
CA ILE A 188 -15.52 -0.18 3.63
C ILE A 188 -16.29 -0.24 4.96
N ASP A 189 -16.65 -1.41 5.45
CA ASP A 189 -17.44 -1.57 6.68
C ASP A 189 -16.90 -0.81 7.90
N PRO A 190 -15.57 -0.71 8.13
CA PRO A 190 -15.00 0.09 9.22
C PRO A 190 -15.20 1.61 9.09
N VAL A 191 -15.56 2.13 7.92
CA VAL A 191 -15.79 3.57 7.70
C VAL A 191 -17.03 4.02 8.48
N PRO A 192 -16.96 5.10 9.29
CA PRO A 192 -18.10 5.60 10.03
C PRO A 192 -19.32 5.85 9.14
N PRO A 193 -20.55 5.46 9.56
CA PRO A 193 -21.73 5.51 8.70
C PRO A 193 -22.00 6.86 8.03
N GLU A 194 -21.79 7.96 8.76
CA GLU A 194 -21.94 9.32 8.22
C GLU A 194 -20.91 9.66 7.14
N MET A 195 -19.67 9.21 7.31
CA MET A 195 -18.62 9.42 6.30
C MET A 195 -18.88 8.54 5.08
N ARG A 196 -19.32 7.29 5.30
CA ARG A 196 -19.68 6.37 4.23
C ARG A 196 -20.80 6.93 3.35
N SER A 197 -21.87 7.47 3.92
CA SER A 197 -22.96 8.06 3.15
C SER A 197 -22.54 9.30 2.36
N ARG A 198 -21.58 10.08 2.89
CA ARG A 198 -21.10 11.32 2.25
C ARG A 198 -20.03 11.08 1.18
N TYR A 199 -19.16 10.09 1.37
CA TYR A 199 -17.89 9.99 0.64
C TYR A 199 -17.71 8.71 -0.17
N ILE A 200 -18.68 7.80 -0.09
CA ILE A 200 -18.59 6.50 -0.74
C ILE A 200 -19.87 6.24 -1.55
N LEU A 201 -19.67 6.02 -2.84
CA LEU A 201 -20.70 5.58 -3.77
C LEU A 201 -20.85 4.06 -3.63
N GLN A 202 -22.09 3.61 -3.44
CA GLN A 202 -22.42 2.18 -3.47
C GLN A 202 -22.82 1.77 -4.89
N SER A 203 -22.45 0.55 -5.30
CA SER A 203 -22.94 -0.04 -6.54
C SER A 203 -24.47 -0.11 -6.52
N ARG A 204 -25.11 0.22 -7.65
CA ARG A 204 -26.56 0.00 -7.85
C ARG A 204 -26.88 -1.49 -7.95
N ASP A 205 -25.94 -2.26 -8.48
CA ASP A 205 -26.02 -3.71 -8.49
C ASP A 205 -25.51 -4.25 -7.15
N GLN A 206 -26.43 -4.77 -6.35
CA GLN A 206 -26.15 -5.32 -5.03
C GLN A 206 -25.36 -6.63 -5.09
N THR A 207 -25.34 -7.31 -6.25
CA THR A 207 -24.58 -8.56 -6.44
C THR A 207 -23.08 -8.32 -6.53
N LEU A 208 -22.66 -7.13 -6.99
CA LEU A 208 -21.25 -6.79 -7.15
C LEU A 208 -20.55 -6.52 -5.81
N ALA A 209 -21.28 -6.24 -4.71
CA ALA A 209 -20.71 -5.94 -3.38
C ALA A 209 -19.52 -4.96 -3.38
N MET A 210 -19.47 -4.05 -4.36
CA MET A 210 -18.41 -3.05 -4.53
C MET A 210 -18.89 -1.64 -4.14
N ALA A 211 -17.94 -0.85 -3.69
CA ALA A 211 -18.09 0.54 -3.34
C ALA A 211 -16.95 1.36 -3.96
N ARG A 212 -17.17 2.66 -4.15
CA ARG A 212 -16.18 3.54 -4.77
C ARG A 212 -16.10 4.90 -4.06
N ILE A 213 -14.90 5.40 -3.85
CA ILE A 213 -14.69 6.75 -3.30
C ILE A 213 -15.19 7.80 -4.29
N ILE A 214 -15.90 8.82 -3.79
CA ILE A 214 -16.45 9.89 -4.63
C ILE A 214 -15.34 10.64 -5.41
N PRO A 215 -15.62 11.12 -6.64
CA PRO A 215 -14.62 11.82 -7.46
C PRO A 215 -13.95 13.02 -6.75
N GLN A 216 -14.69 13.75 -5.92
CA GLN A 216 -14.21 14.94 -5.23
C GLN A 216 -13.08 14.63 -4.25
N LEU A 217 -13.18 13.54 -3.49
CA LEU A 217 -12.08 13.10 -2.61
C LEU A 217 -10.92 12.54 -3.43
N ARG A 218 -11.20 11.78 -4.49
CA ARG A 218 -10.14 11.21 -5.34
C ARG A 218 -9.29 12.30 -6.00
N ALA A 219 -9.91 13.42 -6.41
CA ALA A 219 -9.20 14.58 -6.94
C ALA A 219 -8.27 15.28 -5.93
N LYS A 220 -8.41 15.00 -4.63
CA LYS A 220 -7.52 15.52 -3.57
C LYS A 220 -6.33 14.61 -3.27
N VAL A 221 -6.27 13.42 -3.86
CA VAL A 221 -5.21 12.45 -3.66
C VAL A 221 -4.45 12.22 -4.95
N ALA A 222 -3.19 12.64 -4.99
CA ALA A 222 -2.25 12.29 -6.04
C ALA A 222 -1.56 10.96 -5.69
N TRP A 223 -1.26 10.15 -6.69
CA TRP A 223 -0.61 8.86 -6.53
C TRP A 223 0.71 8.84 -7.28
N ALA A 224 1.77 8.32 -6.66
CA ALA A 224 3.06 8.13 -7.33
C ALA A 224 3.74 6.86 -6.85
N ARG A 225 4.51 6.21 -7.73
CA ARG A 225 5.37 5.12 -7.32
C ARG A 225 6.60 5.66 -6.61
N LEU A 226 6.92 5.10 -5.45
CA LEU A 226 8.15 5.44 -4.72
C LEU A 226 8.67 4.22 -3.98
N ASN A 227 9.98 3.99 -4.09
CA ASN A 227 10.67 3.04 -3.24
C ASN A 227 11.39 3.77 -2.09
N LEU A 228 11.04 3.46 -0.84
CA LEU A 228 11.66 4.07 0.34
C LEU A 228 13.16 3.73 0.49
N MET A 229 13.66 2.73 -0.24
CA MET A 229 15.09 2.43 -0.31
C MET A 229 15.88 3.42 -1.19
N GLU A 230 15.21 4.27 -1.97
CA GLU A 230 15.88 5.25 -2.82
C GLU A 230 16.65 6.29 -2.00
N SER A 231 17.77 6.74 -2.57
CA SER A 231 18.64 7.72 -1.91
C SER A 231 18.02 9.12 -1.83
N ARG A 232 17.03 9.41 -2.68
CA ARG A 232 16.32 10.69 -2.78
C ARG A 232 14.85 10.44 -3.11
N TYR A 233 13.95 11.26 -2.57
CA TYR A 233 12.53 11.19 -2.89
C TYR A 233 12.13 12.37 -3.78
N PRO A 234 11.58 12.13 -4.98
CA PRO A 234 11.07 13.18 -5.87
C PRO A 234 9.70 13.70 -5.39
N VAL A 235 9.64 14.11 -4.12
CA VAL A 235 8.44 14.57 -3.44
C VAL A 235 8.65 16.02 -3.02
N ASP A 236 7.59 16.82 -3.01
CA ASP A 236 7.65 18.19 -2.48
C ASP A 236 8.24 18.24 -1.07
N ARG A 237 8.91 19.33 -0.74
CA ARG A 237 9.24 19.67 0.65
C ARG A 237 8.07 20.40 1.31
N ASP A 238 8.25 20.72 2.58
CA ASP A 238 7.30 21.46 3.42
C ASP A 238 5.96 20.75 3.65
N MET A 239 5.99 19.42 3.72
CA MET A 239 4.84 18.62 4.14
C MET A 239 4.42 19.03 5.56
N ASP A 240 3.12 19.23 5.76
CA ASP A 240 2.56 19.53 7.09
C ASP A 240 2.48 18.28 7.95
N CYS A 241 2.18 17.13 7.34
CA CYS A 241 2.19 15.84 8.00
C CYS A 241 2.55 14.70 7.04
N ILE A 242 3.35 13.76 7.52
CA ILE A 242 3.73 12.54 6.82
C ILE A 242 3.27 11.34 7.65
N PHE A 243 2.52 10.43 7.04
CA PHE A 243 2.19 9.12 7.57
C PHE A 243 3.17 8.11 6.96
N CYS A 244 3.85 7.32 7.80
CA CYS A 244 4.73 6.22 7.37
C CYS A 244 4.52 5.06 8.33
N ARG A 245 3.46 4.29 8.10
CA ARG A 245 2.91 3.37 9.10
C ARG A 245 2.99 1.92 8.64
N ASN A 246 3.39 1.07 9.56
CA ASN A 246 3.42 -0.38 9.41
C ASN A 246 4.29 -0.87 8.23
N ILE A 247 5.31 -0.09 7.87
CA ILE A 247 6.27 -0.39 6.79
C ILE A 247 7.72 -0.50 7.31
N LEU A 248 8.08 0.26 8.35
CA LEU A 248 9.43 0.26 8.91
C LEU A 248 9.77 -1.08 9.57
N ILE A 249 8.76 -1.83 10.02
CA ILE A 249 8.89 -3.19 10.56
C ILE A 249 9.55 -4.18 9.60
N TYR A 250 9.57 -3.90 8.29
CA TYR A 250 10.23 -4.76 7.30
C TYR A 250 11.72 -4.45 7.13
N PHE A 251 12.19 -3.31 7.65
CA PHE A 251 13.54 -2.81 7.46
C PHE A 251 14.45 -3.08 8.67
N ASP A 252 15.75 -3.20 8.43
CA ASP A 252 16.73 -3.16 9.52
C ASP A 252 16.89 -1.75 10.10
N LYS A 253 17.54 -1.64 11.26
CA LYS A 253 17.63 -0.38 12.01
C LYS A 253 18.30 0.74 11.22
N SER A 254 19.35 0.43 10.47
CA SER A 254 20.07 1.41 9.64
C SER A 254 19.16 1.95 8.54
N THR A 255 18.45 1.05 7.86
CA THR A 255 17.48 1.39 6.82
C THR A 255 16.32 2.21 7.38
N GLN A 256 15.75 1.84 8.53
CA GLN A 256 14.72 2.62 9.20
C GLN A 256 15.17 4.06 9.46
N ASN A 257 16.37 4.25 10.04
CA ASN A 257 16.91 5.58 10.32
C ASN A 257 17.12 6.39 9.03
N ASN A 258 17.64 5.78 7.97
CA ASN A 258 17.82 6.43 6.67
C ASN A 258 16.49 6.85 6.02
N VAL A 259 15.47 5.98 6.07
CA VAL A 259 14.13 6.29 5.58
C VAL A 259 13.54 7.46 6.36
N LEU A 260 13.58 7.40 7.69
CA LEU A 260 13.03 8.45 8.55
C LEU A 260 13.76 9.78 8.37
N LYS A 261 15.08 9.77 8.21
CA LYS A 261 15.87 10.97 7.90
C LYS A 261 15.35 11.63 6.63
N ARG A 262 15.21 10.86 5.55
CA ARG A 262 14.69 11.39 4.28
C ARG A 262 13.26 11.91 4.43
N LEU A 263 12.36 11.19 5.11
CA LEU A 263 11.01 11.70 5.36
C LEU A 263 11.03 13.02 6.16
N CYS A 264 11.89 13.12 7.18
CA CYS A 264 12.07 14.36 7.93
C CYS A 264 12.54 15.51 7.05
N ASP A 265 13.39 15.28 6.06
CA ASP A 265 13.87 16.31 5.12
C ASP A 265 12.74 16.91 4.25
N HIS A 266 11.61 16.21 4.11
CA HIS A 266 10.41 16.69 3.41
C HIS A 266 9.37 17.32 4.33
N LEU A 267 9.49 17.16 5.65
CA LEU A 267 8.56 17.69 6.63
C LEU A 267 8.92 19.15 6.96
N ARG A 268 7.98 20.09 7.04
CA ARG A 268 8.33 21.46 7.48
C ARG A 268 8.71 21.51 8.97
N PRO A 269 9.43 22.54 9.44
CA PRO A 269 9.53 22.83 10.87
C PRO A 269 8.14 22.94 11.51
N GLY A 270 7.96 22.26 12.64
CA GLY A 270 6.69 22.11 13.33
C GLY A 270 5.68 21.15 12.69
N GLY A 271 6.00 20.51 11.55
CA GLY A 271 5.18 19.46 10.93
C GLY A 271 5.25 18.14 11.69
N TYR A 272 4.38 17.20 11.34
CA TYR A 272 4.21 15.94 12.07
C TYR A 272 4.57 14.69 11.27
N LEU A 273 5.30 13.77 11.89
CA LEU A 273 5.53 12.42 11.39
C LEU A 273 4.73 11.42 12.24
N ILE A 274 3.92 10.59 11.59
CA ILE A 274 3.07 9.59 12.23
C ILE A 274 3.52 8.20 11.80
N LEU A 275 3.88 7.37 12.79
CA LEU A 275 4.33 5.98 12.61
C LEU A 275 3.28 4.99 13.13
N GLY A 276 3.44 3.71 12.81
CA GLY A 276 2.57 2.65 13.32
C GLY A 276 2.96 2.20 14.74
N HIS A 277 2.04 1.55 15.44
CA HIS A 277 2.22 1.17 16.87
C HIS A 277 3.52 0.43 17.21
N SER A 278 4.05 -0.38 16.28
CA SER A 278 5.25 -1.18 16.48
C SER A 278 6.55 -0.47 16.08
N GLU A 279 6.49 0.83 15.74
CA GLU A 279 7.57 1.56 15.07
C GLU A 279 8.13 2.72 15.93
N SER A 280 7.64 2.89 17.15
CA SER A 280 7.91 4.01 18.07
C SER A 280 9.39 4.19 18.46
N GLY A 281 10.21 3.16 18.31
CA GLY A 281 11.64 3.18 18.68
C GLY A 281 12.57 3.70 17.59
N ALA A 282 12.05 4.11 16.43
CA ALA A 282 12.86 4.54 15.29
C ALA A 282 13.08 6.07 15.29
N GLY A 283 14.25 6.55 14.84
CA GLY A 283 14.52 7.98 14.68
C GLY A 283 15.10 8.74 15.88
N ALA A 284 15.77 8.07 16.84
CA ALA A 284 16.33 8.69 18.04
C ALA A 284 17.33 9.85 17.78
N GLU A 285 17.97 9.87 16.61
CA GLU A 285 18.96 10.90 16.21
C GLU A 285 18.38 11.98 15.29
N LEU A 286 17.05 11.98 15.08
CA LEU A 286 16.38 12.93 14.19
C LEU A 286 15.87 14.15 14.97
N PRO A 287 15.68 15.31 14.30
CA PRO A 287 15.13 16.52 14.92
C PRO A 287 13.61 16.38 15.15
N LEU A 288 13.20 15.34 15.86
CA LEU A 288 11.83 14.94 16.14
C LEU A 288 11.62 14.89 17.66
N VAL A 289 10.53 15.47 18.13
CA VAL A 289 10.06 15.33 19.51
C VAL A 289 8.77 14.53 19.55
N SER A 290 8.69 13.57 20.46
CA SER A 290 7.47 12.80 20.67
C SER A 290 6.39 13.71 21.28
N VAL A 291 5.23 13.76 20.64
CA VAL A 291 4.06 14.53 21.11
C VAL A 291 3.02 13.61 21.73
N ARG A 292 2.84 12.43 21.13
CA ARG A 292 2.03 11.30 21.64
C ARG A 292 2.71 10.00 21.21
N SER A 293 2.22 8.86 21.72
CA SER A 293 2.65 7.57 21.18
C SER A 293 2.56 7.59 19.65
N THR A 294 3.66 7.21 18.97
CA THR A 294 3.81 7.15 17.51
C THR A 294 3.58 8.44 16.72
N ILE A 295 3.45 9.60 17.38
CA ILE A 295 3.27 10.90 16.73
C ILE A 295 4.41 11.83 17.15
N PHE A 296 5.18 12.26 16.17
CA PHE A 296 6.38 13.06 16.36
C PHE A 296 6.25 14.41 15.66
N ARG A 297 6.79 15.47 16.25
CA ARG A 297 6.84 16.81 15.66
C ARG A 297 8.27 17.16 15.30
N ARG A 298 8.49 17.67 14.09
CA ARG A 298 9.79 18.22 13.67
C ARG A 298 10.05 19.54 14.37
N LEU A 299 11.25 19.69 14.93
CA LEU A 299 11.73 20.95 15.52
C LEU A 299 11.98 22.01 14.44
#